data_AF-A0A0M2RBH3-F1
#
_entry.id   AF-A0A0M2RBH3-F1
#
_cell.length_a   1.000
_cell.length_b   1.000
_cell.length_c   1.000
_cell.angle_alpha   90.00
_cell.angle_beta   90.00
_cell.angle_gamma   90.00
#
_symmetry.space_group_name_H-M   'P 1'
#
loop_
_entity.id
_entity.type
_entity.pdbx_description
1 polymer ?
#
loop_
_entity_poly.entity_id
_entity_poly.type
_entity_poly.pdbx_seq_one_letter_code
_entity_poly.pdbx_strand_id
1 'polypeptide(L)'
;MASNRQATTDVFTWAPSLAKPGRYRLYTRWAAADSYAKEAEYTIHHARGSSVVVHDQQQEGGRWKSLGSYDFVPGQNHRIELRNADTGKTVVADAIYFEWVGDNRGGARRMRRVLCRMMRKRFPISCGIISLPRRSLWTVRARLSGMRR
;
A
#
# COMPACT_ATOMS: atom_id res chain seq x y z
N MET A 1 14.15 -38.47 21.66
CA MET A 1 14.43 -37.06 22.00
C MET A 1 13.86 -36.17 20.90
N ALA A 2 13.14 -35.12 21.29
CA ALA A 2 12.53 -34.03 20.51
C ALA A 2 11.80 -34.38 19.19
N SER A 3 10.47 -34.51 19.28
CA SER A 3 9.57 -34.36 18.13
C SER A 3 9.71 -32.92 17.61
N ASN A 4 10.30 -32.76 16.43
CA ASN A 4 10.40 -31.50 15.71
C ASN A 4 9.00 -31.09 15.26
N ARG A 5 8.22 -30.47 16.14
CA ARG A 5 7.01 -29.74 15.75
C ARG A 5 7.49 -28.41 15.19
N GLN A 6 7.68 -28.35 13.88
CA GLN A 6 7.60 -27.07 13.19
C GLN A 6 6.20 -26.54 13.50
N ALA A 7 6.13 -25.56 14.40
CA ALA A 7 4.96 -24.70 14.47
C ALA A 7 4.94 -23.96 13.13
N THR A 8 4.27 -24.55 12.12
CA THR A 8 3.79 -23.80 10.99
C THR A 8 2.77 -22.83 11.57
N THR A 9 3.25 -21.64 11.93
CA THR A 9 2.38 -20.53 12.28
C THR A 9 1.63 -20.20 11.00
N ASP A 10 0.41 -20.72 10.87
CA ASP A 10 -0.45 -20.39 9.75
C ASP A 10 -0.70 -18.88 9.75
N VAL A 11 -0.40 -18.25 8.62
CA VAL A 11 -0.58 -16.81 8.43
C VAL A 11 -1.68 -16.59 7.40
N PHE A 12 -2.70 -15.85 7.78
CA PHE A 12 -3.70 -15.34 6.86
C PHE A 12 -3.30 -13.93 6.40
N THR A 13 -3.35 -13.66 5.09
CA THR A 13 -2.91 -12.36 4.54
C THR A 13 -4.02 -11.68 3.76
N TRP A 14 -4.36 -10.45 4.15
CA TRP A 14 -5.13 -9.51 3.31
C TRP A 14 -4.17 -8.59 2.55
N ALA A 15 -4.26 -8.57 1.22
CA ALA A 15 -3.44 -7.72 0.37
C ALA A 15 -4.33 -6.73 -0.44
N PRO A 16 -4.73 -5.58 0.14
CA PRO A 16 -5.63 -4.64 -0.52
C PRO A 16 -4.93 -3.82 -1.62
N SER A 17 -5.59 -3.64 -2.76
CA SER A 17 -5.19 -2.68 -3.78
C SER A 17 -5.73 -1.28 -3.46
N LEU A 18 -4.97 -0.48 -2.73
CA LEU A 18 -5.36 0.88 -2.37
C LEU A 18 -4.97 1.87 -3.50
N ALA A 19 -5.98 2.42 -4.18
CA ALA A 19 -5.78 3.34 -5.31
C ALA A 19 -5.42 4.77 -4.87
N LYS A 20 -5.85 5.20 -3.68
CA LYS A 20 -5.62 6.55 -3.17
C LYS A 20 -4.48 6.54 -2.16
N PRO A 21 -3.43 7.35 -2.33
CA PRO A 21 -2.46 7.56 -1.26
C PRO A 21 -3.10 8.36 -0.12
N GLY A 22 -2.64 8.12 1.10
CA GLY A 22 -3.05 8.89 2.26
C GLY A 22 -3.08 8.08 3.54
N ARG A 23 -3.66 8.68 4.57
CA ARG A 23 -3.84 8.08 5.88
C ARG A 23 -5.16 7.33 5.93
N TYR A 24 -5.10 6.10 6.38
CA TYR A 24 -6.25 5.23 6.57
C TYR A 24 -6.39 4.83 8.04
N ARG A 25 -7.62 4.82 8.54
CA ARG A 25 -7.96 4.10 9.78
C ARG A 25 -8.34 2.68 9.41
N LEU A 26 -7.73 1.72 10.10
CA LEU A 26 -7.96 0.31 9.90
C LEU A 26 -8.82 -0.23 11.03
N TYR A 27 -9.77 -1.07 10.65
CA TYR A 27 -10.60 -1.80 11.58
C TYR A 27 -10.60 -3.27 11.20
N THR A 28 -10.74 -4.12 12.19
CA THR A 28 -10.97 -5.55 12.03
C THR A 28 -12.29 -5.92 12.70
N ARG A 29 -12.90 -6.99 12.24
CA ARG A 29 -14.08 -7.60 12.86
C ARG A 29 -13.87 -9.11 12.87
N TRP A 30 -14.39 -9.77 13.90
CA TRP A 30 -14.37 -11.22 14.06
C TRP A 30 -15.67 -11.72 14.71
N ALA A 31 -15.96 -13.01 14.58
CA ALA A 31 -16.89 -13.71 15.45
C ALA A 31 -16.16 -14.08 16.75
N ALA A 32 -16.85 -14.06 17.90
CA ALA A 32 -16.25 -14.37 19.20
C ALA A 32 -16.69 -15.74 19.71
N ALA A 33 -15.73 -16.51 20.24
CA ALA A 33 -15.96 -17.79 20.90
C ALA A 33 -14.78 -18.13 21.84
N ASP A 34 -15.02 -18.84 22.94
CA ASP A 34 -13.99 -19.23 23.93
C ASP A 34 -12.91 -20.17 23.36
N SER A 35 -13.20 -20.83 22.23
CA SER A 35 -12.26 -21.65 21.49
C SER A 35 -11.25 -20.84 20.68
N TYR A 36 -11.45 -19.53 20.53
CA TYR A 36 -10.57 -18.65 19.76
C TYR A 36 -9.39 -18.13 20.57
N ALA A 37 -8.39 -17.59 19.87
CA ALA A 37 -7.16 -17.05 20.45
C ALA A 37 -7.41 -15.73 21.19
N LYS A 38 -6.72 -15.55 22.32
CA LYS A 38 -6.63 -14.29 23.05
C LYS A 38 -5.54 -13.40 22.50
N GLU A 39 -4.52 -14.01 21.90
CA GLU A 39 -3.37 -13.33 21.30
C GLU A 39 -3.40 -13.45 19.77
N ALA A 40 -4.47 -12.92 19.16
CA ALA A 40 -4.56 -12.83 17.71
C ALA A 40 -3.71 -11.63 17.23
N GLU A 41 -2.57 -11.89 16.59
CA GLU A 41 -1.61 -10.86 16.22
C GLU A 41 -1.79 -10.41 14.76
N TYR A 42 -2.14 -9.13 14.60
CA TYR A 42 -2.28 -8.44 13.32
C TYR A 42 -1.01 -7.66 13.03
N THR A 43 -0.28 -8.03 11.98
CA THR A 43 0.85 -7.28 11.45
C THR A 43 0.41 -6.45 10.25
N ILE A 44 0.44 -5.13 10.40
CA ILE A 44 0.07 -4.17 9.37
C ILE A 44 1.34 -3.68 8.68
N HIS A 45 1.52 -4.03 7.40
CA HIS A 45 2.56 -3.47 6.55
C HIS A 45 2.04 -2.19 5.88
N HIS A 46 2.66 -1.06 6.24
CA HIS A 46 2.30 0.28 5.78
C HIS A 46 3.53 1.01 5.23
N ALA A 47 3.36 2.22 4.68
CA ALA A 47 4.42 2.96 4.00
C ALA A 47 5.61 3.37 4.90
N ARG A 48 5.50 3.19 6.22
CA ARG A 48 6.53 3.54 7.22
C ARG A 48 7.18 2.31 7.87
N GLY A 49 6.88 1.10 7.39
CA GLY A 49 7.34 -0.16 7.98
C GLY A 49 6.17 -1.06 8.36
N SER A 50 6.30 -1.78 9.46
CA SER A 50 5.25 -2.66 9.99
C SER A 50 4.91 -2.33 11.42
N SER A 51 3.63 -2.48 11.78
CA SER A 51 3.13 -2.36 13.15
C SER A 51 2.39 -3.62 13.54
N VAL A 52 2.50 -4.05 14.81
CA VAL A 52 1.80 -5.22 15.34
C VAL A 52 0.72 -4.76 16.32
N VAL A 53 -0.47 -5.34 16.21
CA VAL A 53 -1.61 -5.10 17.11
C VAL A 53 -2.18 -6.45 17.51
N VAL A 54 -2.43 -6.63 18.81
CA VAL A 54 -2.97 -7.87 19.36
C VAL A 54 -4.40 -7.63 19.82
N HIS A 55 -5.30 -8.55 19.49
CA HIS A 55 -6.70 -8.53 19.94
C HIS A 55 -7.12 -9.87 20.52
N ASP A 56 -7.96 -9.84 21.56
CA ASP A 56 -8.63 -11.01 22.13
C ASP A 56 -9.88 -11.35 21.31
N GLN A 57 -9.85 -12.48 20.59
CA GLN A 57 -10.98 -12.92 19.77
C GLN A 57 -12.04 -13.73 20.53
N GLN A 58 -11.87 -13.97 21.83
CA GLN A 58 -12.90 -14.60 22.66
C GLN A 58 -14.02 -13.62 23.01
N GLN A 59 -13.77 -12.33 22.84
CA GLN A 59 -14.65 -11.27 23.30
C GLN A 59 -14.95 -10.26 22.18
N GLU A 60 -15.94 -9.41 22.42
CA GLU A 60 -16.28 -8.26 21.57
C GLU A 60 -16.55 -8.57 20.09
N GLY A 61 -16.97 -9.80 19.80
CA GLY A 61 -17.31 -10.25 18.46
C GLY A 61 -18.45 -9.44 17.81
N GLY A 62 -18.44 -9.38 16.49
CA GLY A 62 -19.46 -8.69 15.70
C GLY A 62 -19.29 -7.17 15.60
N ARG A 63 -18.32 -6.57 16.31
CA ARG A 63 -18.04 -5.13 16.31
C ARG A 63 -16.76 -4.82 15.54
N TRP A 64 -16.68 -3.61 14.98
CA TRP A 64 -15.44 -3.10 14.38
C TRP A 64 -14.48 -2.63 15.47
N LYS A 65 -13.28 -3.20 15.48
CA LYS A 65 -12.21 -2.93 16.44
C LYS A 65 -11.04 -2.29 15.73
N SER A 66 -10.52 -1.21 16.29
CA SER A 66 -9.45 -0.42 15.66
C SER A 66 -8.14 -1.21 15.65
N LEU A 67 -7.48 -1.21 14.49
CA LEU A 67 -6.06 -1.58 14.35
C LEU A 67 -5.17 -0.33 14.39
N GLY A 68 -5.73 0.88 14.34
CA GLY A 68 -4.98 2.13 14.35
C GLY A 68 -5.08 2.89 13.04
N SER A 69 -4.13 3.79 12.81
CA SER A 69 -4.12 4.64 11.61
C SER A 69 -2.74 4.69 10.98
N TYR A 70 -2.67 4.37 9.69
CA TYR A 70 -1.41 4.18 8.98
C TYR A 70 -1.45 4.85 7.61
N ASP A 71 -0.27 5.13 7.07
CA ASP A 71 -0.10 5.75 5.76
C ASP A 71 0.11 4.67 4.71
N PHE A 72 -0.68 4.76 3.64
CA PHE A 72 -0.61 3.85 2.51
C PHE A 72 -0.31 4.61 1.22
N VAL A 73 0.55 4.03 0.39
CA VAL A 73 0.98 4.58 -0.90
C VAL A 73 0.85 3.50 -1.97
N PRO A 74 0.12 3.74 -3.07
CA PRO A 74 -0.04 2.76 -4.14
C PRO A 74 1.30 2.20 -4.62
N GLY A 75 1.34 0.88 -4.90
CA GLY A 75 2.54 0.21 -5.41
C GLY A 75 3.55 -0.27 -4.36
N GLN A 76 3.35 0.00 -3.06
CA GLN A 76 4.24 -0.48 -1.99
C GLN A 76 3.68 -1.71 -1.26
N ASN A 77 3.46 -2.84 -1.95
CA ASN A 77 3.07 -4.16 -1.42
C ASN A 77 2.45 -4.20 0.00
N HIS A 78 1.37 -3.44 0.19
CA HIS A 78 0.73 -3.29 1.50
C HIS A 78 -0.10 -4.52 1.80
N ARG A 79 0.01 -5.01 3.03
CA ARG A 79 -0.72 -6.20 3.46
C ARG A 79 -0.93 -6.21 4.97
N ILE A 80 -1.96 -6.90 5.39
CA ILE A 80 -2.25 -7.18 6.79
C ILE A 80 -2.10 -8.68 6.93
N GLU A 81 -1.26 -9.12 7.85
CA GLU A 81 -1.06 -10.51 8.19
C GLU A 81 -1.70 -10.77 9.56
N LEU A 82 -2.46 -11.85 9.67
CA LEU A 82 -2.98 -12.34 10.93
C LEU A 82 -2.33 -13.68 11.21
N ARG A 83 -1.73 -13.79 12.39
CA ARG A 83 -1.11 -15.00 12.88
C ARG A 83 -1.63 -15.34 14.27
N ASN A 84 -1.53 -16.62 14.59
CA ASN A 84 -1.83 -17.09 15.93
C ASN A 84 -0.57 -17.15 16.79
N ALA A 85 -0.51 -16.35 17.86
CA ALA A 85 0.53 -16.49 18.88
C ALA A 85 0.18 -17.53 19.95
N ASP A 86 -1.10 -17.85 20.13
CA ASP A 86 -1.58 -18.84 21.10
C ASP A 86 -1.50 -20.26 20.52
N THR A 87 -0.53 -21.04 20.98
CA THR A 87 -0.41 -22.44 20.55
C THR A 87 -1.68 -23.24 20.91
N GLY A 88 -2.31 -23.86 19.92
CA GLY A 88 -3.47 -24.74 20.11
C GLY A 88 -4.83 -24.04 20.18
N LYS A 89 -4.89 -22.72 19.96
CA LYS A 89 -6.14 -21.98 19.76
C LYS A 89 -6.42 -21.73 18.27
N THR A 90 -7.66 -21.40 17.94
CA THR A 90 -8.03 -21.04 16.58
C THR A 90 -8.04 -19.52 16.44
N VAL A 91 -7.45 -19.00 15.37
CA VAL A 91 -7.60 -17.59 14.99
C VAL A 91 -8.58 -17.49 13.83
N VAL A 92 -9.45 -16.48 13.89
CA VAL A 92 -10.49 -16.25 12.89
C VAL A 92 -10.18 -14.99 12.09
N ALA A 93 -10.03 -15.16 10.79
CA ALA A 93 -9.94 -14.08 9.81
C ALA A 93 -11.33 -13.85 9.20
N ASP A 94 -12.00 -12.76 9.59
CA ASP A 94 -13.31 -12.39 9.01
C ASP A 94 -13.14 -11.18 8.07
N ALA A 95 -13.06 -9.96 8.60
CA ALA A 95 -13.01 -8.77 7.73
C ALA A 95 -12.07 -7.66 8.23
N ILE A 96 -11.44 -6.98 7.27
CA ILE A 96 -10.69 -5.73 7.48
C ILE A 96 -11.39 -4.60 6.73
N TYR A 97 -11.61 -3.48 7.42
CA TYR A 97 -12.17 -2.26 6.84
C TYR A 97 -11.14 -1.14 6.83
N PHE A 98 -11.07 -0.44 5.69
CA PHE A 98 -10.16 0.69 5.45
C PHE A 98 -10.98 1.96 5.28
N GLU A 99 -10.91 2.85 6.26
CA GLU A 99 -11.50 4.19 6.17
C GLU A 99 -10.42 5.18 5.72
N TRP A 100 -10.59 5.80 4.56
CA TRP A 100 -9.70 6.89 4.13
C TRP A 100 -10.00 8.15 4.94
N VAL A 101 -9.00 8.66 5.65
CA VAL A 101 -9.14 9.85 6.51
C VAL A 101 -8.77 11.12 5.75
N GLY A 102 -7.77 11.04 4.90
CA GLY A 102 -7.21 12.22 4.24
C GLY A 102 -5.81 11.97 3.74
N ASP A 103 -5.32 12.88 2.91
CA ASP A 103 -3.90 12.85 2.55
C ASP A 103 -3.05 13.26 3.76
N ASN A 104 -1.93 12.57 3.99
CA ASN A 104 -1.01 12.86 5.09
C ASN A 104 -0.15 14.12 4.83
N ARG A 105 -0.62 14.98 3.93
CA ARG A 105 -0.12 16.33 3.70
C ARG A 105 -0.51 17.22 4.88
N GLY A 106 0.14 17.04 6.01
CA GLY A 106 0.13 18.03 7.07
C GLY A 106 0.48 19.40 6.48
N GLY A 107 -0.44 20.36 6.55
CA GLY A 107 -0.14 21.79 6.44
C GLY A 107 0.51 22.35 5.16
N ALA A 108 0.75 21.60 4.10
CA ALA A 108 1.34 22.15 2.88
C ALA A 108 0.26 22.69 1.93
N ARG A 109 -0.28 23.88 2.23
CA ARG A 109 -0.76 24.77 1.18
C ARG A 109 0.45 25.22 0.35
N ARG A 110 0.29 25.15 -0.98
CA ARG A 110 1.22 25.48 -2.09
C ARG A 110 2.06 24.27 -2.53
N MET A 111 2.12 23.91 -3.81
CA MET A 111 1.83 24.69 -5.01
C MET A 111 1.30 23.78 -6.13
N ARG A 112 0.01 23.89 -6.43
CA ARG A 112 -0.41 23.79 -7.83
C ARG A 112 0.16 25.02 -8.54
N ARG A 113 1.20 24.81 -9.33
CA ARG A 113 1.66 25.55 -10.52
C ARG A 113 2.88 24.73 -10.97
N VAL A 114 2.83 23.85 -11.97
CA VAL A 114 2.51 24.14 -13.37
C VAL A 114 2.60 25.64 -13.66
N LEU A 115 3.77 26.21 -13.39
CA LEU A 115 4.26 27.34 -14.14
C LEU A 115 5.73 27.05 -14.41
N CYS A 116 5.98 26.43 -15.56
CA CYS A 116 7.29 26.44 -16.17
C CYS A 116 7.58 27.92 -16.51
N ARG A 117 8.30 28.66 -15.65
CA ARG A 117 8.88 29.95 -16.04
C ARG A 117 10.07 30.35 -15.17
N MET A 118 11.15 30.70 -15.87
CA MET A 118 12.40 31.34 -15.45
C MET A 118 13.53 30.43 -14.96
N MET A 119 14.13 29.72 -15.92
CA MET A 119 15.60 29.68 -15.98
C MET A 119 16.14 31.12 -16.00
N ARG A 120 16.74 31.59 -14.91
CA ARG A 120 17.76 32.65 -14.98
C ARG A 120 19.10 31.97 -15.23
N LYS A 121 19.43 31.74 -16.50
CA LYS A 121 20.82 31.56 -16.94
C LYS A 121 21.18 32.81 -17.71
N ARG A 122 21.97 33.66 -17.06
CA ARG A 122 22.58 34.86 -17.63
C ARG A 122 23.60 34.40 -18.67
N PHE A 123 23.26 34.53 -19.94
CA PHE A 123 24.21 34.47 -21.07
C PHE A 123 23.98 35.73 -21.89
N PRO A 124 24.96 36.65 -21.98
CA PRO A 124 24.92 37.69 -22.98
C PRO A 124 25.54 37.19 -24.30
N ILE A 125 25.25 37.96 -25.35
CA ILE A 125 25.89 38.04 -26.67
C ILE A 125 25.05 37.45 -27.83
N SER A 126 24.49 38.42 -28.55
CA SER A 126 23.92 38.46 -29.89
C SER A 126 24.35 37.40 -30.90
N CYS A 127 23.42 36.92 -31.74
CA CYS A 127 23.32 37.25 -33.17
C CYS A 127 22.25 36.39 -33.88
N GLY A 128 21.53 36.97 -34.85
CA GLY A 128 21.03 36.24 -36.02
C GLY A 128 19.58 35.74 -35.99
N ILE A 129 18.67 36.54 -36.56
CA ILE A 129 17.38 36.08 -37.11
C ILE A 129 17.68 35.20 -38.33
N ILE A 130 17.32 33.91 -38.29
CA ILE A 130 17.21 33.07 -39.49
C ILE A 130 15.92 32.24 -39.40
N SER A 131 15.13 32.36 -40.45
CA SER A 131 13.81 31.77 -40.71
C SER A 131 13.83 30.24 -40.86
N LEU A 132 12.69 29.62 -40.50
CA LEU A 132 12.30 28.21 -40.67
C LEU A 132 12.44 27.69 -42.12
N PRO A 133 12.48 26.35 -42.28
CA PRO A 133 11.29 25.73 -42.86
C PRO A 133 10.79 24.43 -42.19
N ARG A 134 9.54 24.15 -42.54
CA ARG A 134 8.56 23.13 -42.12
C ARG A 134 8.89 21.69 -42.58
N ARG A 135 8.32 20.72 -41.82
CA ARG A 135 8.04 19.28 -42.15
C ARG A 135 9.31 18.38 -42.17
N SER A 136 9.29 17.10 -41.80
CA SER A 136 8.24 16.10 -41.90
C SER A 136 8.54 14.84 -41.03
N LEU A 137 7.46 14.15 -40.64
CA LEU A 137 7.29 12.69 -40.63
C LEU A 137 8.25 11.83 -39.78
N TRP A 138 7.78 11.46 -38.59
CA TRP A 138 8.15 10.20 -37.95
C TRP A 138 7.29 9.08 -38.51
N THR A 139 7.85 8.21 -39.36
CA THR A 139 7.26 6.92 -39.70
C THR A 139 8.02 5.83 -38.95
N VAL A 140 7.38 5.23 -37.95
CA VAL A 140 7.92 4.09 -37.20
C VAL A 140 7.88 2.84 -38.09
N ARG A 141 9.04 2.23 -38.31
CA ARG A 141 9.22 0.91 -38.92
C ARG A 141 8.63 -0.17 -38.00
N ALA A 142 7.55 -0.84 -38.43
CA ALA A 142 7.14 -2.13 -37.87
C ALA A 142 7.81 -3.25 -38.68
N ARG A 143 8.62 -4.09 -38.01
CA ARG A 143 9.28 -5.27 -38.57
C ARG A 143 8.43 -6.50 -38.22
N LEU A 144 7.71 -7.06 -39.19
CA LEU A 144 7.08 -8.37 -39.06
C LEU A 144 8.14 -9.45 -39.31
N SER A 145 8.35 -10.32 -38.32
CA SER A 145 9.17 -11.52 -38.44
C SER A 145 8.25 -12.69 -38.81
N GLY A 146 8.30 -13.12 -40.08
CA GLY A 146 7.61 -14.31 -40.57
C GLY A 146 8.47 -15.55 -40.36
N MET A 147 7.98 -16.49 -39.57
CA MET A 147 8.61 -17.78 -39.30
C MET A 147 7.96 -18.86 -40.19
N ARG A 148 8.80 -19.59 -40.92
CA ARG A 148 8.47 -20.65 -41.88
C ARG A 148 7.66 -21.80 -41.26
N ARG A 149 6.78 -22.41 -42.07
CA ARG A 149 7.04 -23.75 -42.65
C ARG A 149 6.70 -23.70 -44.13
#